data_AF-A0A7G2K1X4-F1
#
_entry.id   AF-A0A7G2K1X4-F1
#
_cell.length_a   1.000
_cell.length_b   1.000
_cell.length_c   1.000
_cell.angle_alpha   90.00
_cell.angle_beta   90.00
_cell.angle_gamma   90.00
#
_symmetry.space_group_name_H-M   'P 1'
#
loop_
_entity.id
_entity.type
_entity.pdbx_description
1 polymer ?
#
loop_
_entity_poly.entity_id
_entity_poly.type
_entity_poly.pdbx_seq_one_letter_code
_entity_poly.pdbx_strand_id
1 'polypeptide(L)'
;NCGLSKVNRIERGIAYYFNIERDLTEAELATLKDLLHDRMLETVLNHETEATLLFTQQEPKALTTIDILNGGRQALERANIALGLALADDEMDYLVESFTALKRNPQDVELYMFAQANCTIG
;
A
#
# COMPACT_ATOMS: atom_id res chain seq x y z
N ASN A 1 30.35 12.13 -7.77
CA ASN A 1 29.03 12.61 -8.23
C ASN A 1 29.20 13.59 -9.40
N CYS A 2 28.55 13.33 -10.54
CA CYS A 2 28.79 14.01 -11.82
C CYS A 2 28.09 15.38 -12.00
N GLY A 3 27.71 16.06 -10.91
CA GLY A 3 27.10 17.41 -10.99
C GLY A 3 25.72 17.50 -11.67
N LEU A 4 25.02 16.37 -11.87
CA LEU A 4 23.73 16.30 -12.55
C LEU A 4 22.55 16.71 -11.63
N SER A 5 22.44 18.01 -11.31
CA SER A 5 21.40 18.55 -10.42
C SER A 5 19.98 18.50 -10.97
N LYS A 6 19.81 18.24 -12.27
CA LYS A 6 18.49 18.17 -12.94
C LYS A 6 17.89 16.76 -12.93
N VAL A 7 18.66 15.74 -12.56
CA VAL A 7 18.18 14.35 -12.52
C VAL A 7 17.60 14.10 -11.13
N ASN A 8 16.27 13.98 -11.04
CA ASN A 8 15.58 13.73 -9.78
C ASN A 8 15.62 12.24 -9.39
N ARG A 9 15.33 11.35 -10.36
CA ARG A 9 15.36 9.90 -10.17
C ARG A 9 15.72 9.20 -11.48
N ILE A 10 16.43 8.08 -11.39
CA ILE A 10 16.75 7.19 -12.51
C ILE A 10 16.13 5.83 -12.19
N GLU A 11 15.39 5.27 -13.13
CA GLU A 11 14.92 3.89 -13.07
C GLU A 11 15.54 3.07 -14.20
N ARG A 12 15.52 1.74 -14.05
CA ARG A 12 16.04 0.79 -15.04
C ARG A 12 15.03 -0.31 -15.29
N GLY A 13 14.76 -0.59 -16.56
CA GLY A 13 13.98 -1.74 -17.02
C GLY A 13 14.79 -2.65 -17.95
N ILE A 14 14.18 -3.77 -18.34
CA ILE A 14 14.71 -4.71 -19.33
C ILE A 14 13.75 -4.73 -20.52
N ALA A 15 14.26 -4.50 -21.73
CA ALA A 15 13.49 -4.62 -22.97
C ALA A 15 13.72 -6.01 -23.57
N TYR A 16 12.65 -6.81 -23.66
CA TYR A 16 12.68 -8.12 -24.30
C TYR A 16 12.18 -8.01 -25.73
N TYR A 17 12.96 -8.54 -26.67
CA TYR A 17 12.60 -8.62 -28.09
C TYR A 17 12.49 -10.09 -28.48
N PHE A 18 11.33 -10.49 -28.95
CA PHE A 18 11.06 -11.86 -29.38
C PHE A 18 10.93 -11.91 -30.90
N ASN A 19 11.59 -12.88 -31.52
CA ASN A 19 11.33 -13.23 -32.91
C ASN A 19 10.36 -14.42 -32.90
N ILE A 20 9.15 -14.21 -33.40
CA ILE A 20 8.06 -15.19 -33.35
C ILE A 20 7.59 -15.47 -34.78
N GLU A 21 7.41 -16.74 -35.11
CA GLU A 21 7.05 -17.17 -36.47
C GLU A 21 5.62 -16.79 -36.86
N ARG A 22 4.77 -16.53 -35.86
CA ARG A 22 3.40 -16.06 -36.01
C ARG A 22 3.03 -15.13 -34.87
N ASP A 23 1.99 -14.33 -35.09
CA ASP A 23 1.41 -13.53 -34.02
C ASP A 23 0.90 -14.44 -32.89
N LEU A 24 1.16 -14.00 -31.66
CA LEU A 24 0.65 -14.63 -30.46
C LEU A 24 -0.79 -14.20 -30.22
N THR A 25 -1.61 -15.15 -29.77
CA THR A 25 -2.93 -14.83 -29.22
C THR A 25 -2.79 -14.07 -27.90
N GLU A 26 -3.84 -13.39 -27.46
CA GLU A 26 -3.83 -12.65 -26.19
C GLU A 26 -3.51 -13.55 -24.98
N ALA A 27 -4.02 -14.79 -24.97
CA ALA A 27 -3.73 -15.78 -23.92
C ALA A 27 -2.26 -16.24 -23.91
N GLU A 28 -1.68 -16.43 -25.09
CA GLU A 28 -0.26 -16.79 -25.22
C GLU A 28 0.65 -15.63 -24.80
N LEU A 29 0.28 -14.40 -25.18
CA LEU A 29 1.00 -13.20 -24.75
C LEU A 29 0.94 -13.02 -23.22
N ALA A 30 -0.21 -13.24 -22.60
CA ALA A 30 -0.34 -13.19 -21.15
C ALA A 30 0.55 -14.23 -20.46
N THR A 31 0.57 -15.46 -20.97
CA THR A 31 1.45 -16.53 -20.46
C THR A 31 2.92 -16.17 -20.61
N LEU A 32 3.31 -15.61 -21.77
CA LEU A 32 4.68 -15.14 -21.98
C LEU A 32 5.06 -14.07 -20.97
N LYS A 33 4.21 -13.06 -20.74
CA LYS A 33 4.48 -11.98 -19.77
C LYS A 33 4.71 -12.52 -18.37
N ASP A 34 3.90 -13.47 -17.91
CA ASP A 34 4.04 -14.10 -16.60
C ASP A 34 5.38 -14.83 -16.40
N LEU A 35 6.05 -15.24 -17.47
CA LEU A 35 7.37 -15.88 -17.42
C LEU A 35 8.54 -14.88 -17.40
N LEU A 36 8.31 -13.60 -17.75
CA LEU A 36 9.37 -12.61 -17.95
C LEU A 36 9.70 -11.77 -16.72
N HIS A 37 8.87 -11.83 -15.69
CA HIS A 37 8.95 -10.94 -14.54
C HIS A 37 8.63 -11.66 -13.24
N ASP A 38 9.16 -11.15 -12.13
CA ASP A 38 8.69 -11.52 -10.80
C ASP A 38 7.40 -10.76 -10.48
N ARG A 39 6.28 -11.48 -10.38
CA ARG A 39 4.95 -10.90 -10.10
C ARG A 39 4.86 -10.14 -8.78
N MET A 40 5.78 -10.34 -7.84
CA MET A 40 5.81 -9.65 -6.56
C MET A 40 6.49 -8.28 -6.64
N LEU A 41 7.41 -8.07 -7.58
CA LEU A 41 8.30 -6.90 -7.60
C LEU A 41 8.31 -6.13 -8.91
N GLU A 42 7.99 -6.78 -10.02
CA GLU A 42 8.13 -6.25 -11.37
C GLU A 42 6.77 -6.15 -12.06
N THR A 43 6.70 -5.37 -13.14
CA THR A 43 5.52 -5.29 -14.00
C THR A 43 5.96 -5.24 -15.46
N VAL A 44 5.16 -5.82 -16.35
CA VAL A 44 5.45 -5.82 -17.79
C VAL A 44 4.71 -4.68 -18.46
N LEU A 45 5.48 -3.77 -19.06
CA LEU A 45 4.96 -2.67 -19.87
C LEU A 45 4.94 -3.08 -21.35
N ASN A 46 3.88 -2.71 -22.06
CA ASN A 46 3.79 -2.98 -23.51
C ASN A 46 4.53 -1.93 -24.33
N HIS A 47 4.58 -0.70 -23.81
CA HIS A 47 5.17 0.45 -24.48
C HIS A 47 6.05 1.24 -23.52
N GLU A 48 7.14 1.80 -24.05
CA GLU A 48 8.08 2.62 -23.29
C GLU A 48 7.43 3.85 -22.64
N THR A 49 6.37 4.39 -23.25
CA THR A 49 5.63 5.55 -22.75
C THR A 49 4.94 5.26 -21.41
N GLU A 50 4.58 4.00 -21.15
CA GLU A 50 3.98 3.56 -19.89
C GLU A 50 4.97 3.68 -18.71
N ALA A 51 6.28 3.72 -18.97
CA ALA A 51 7.29 3.89 -17.91
C ALA A 51 7.16 5.23 -17.18
N THR A 52 6.47 6.21 -17.77
CA THR A 52 6.12 7.48 -17.11
C THR A 52 5.33 7.26 -15.82
N LEU A 53 4.53 6.19 -15.74
CA LEU A 53 3.77 5.83 -14.53
C LEU A 53 4.67 5.61 -13.31
N LEU A 54 5.89 5.07 -13.52
CA LEU A 54 6.84 4.87 -12.43
C LEU A 54 7.15 6.19 -11.74
N PHE A 55 7.19 7.30 -12.47
CA PHE A 55 7.56 8.64 -11.99
C PHE A 55 6.38 9.50 -11.55
N THR A 56 5.16 8.95 -11.52
CA THR A 56 3.98 9.69 -11.08
C THR A 56 4.12 10.04 -9.60
N GLN A 57 3.98 11.34 -9.29
CA GLN A 57 3.92 11.82 -7.92
C GLN A 57 2.50 11.66 -7.39
N GLN A 58 2.37 11.01 -6.25
CA GLN A 58 1.09 10.92 -5.54
C GLN A 58 1.05 11.98 -4.46
N GLU A 59 -0.09 12.65 -4.34
CA GLU A 59 -0.33 13.58 -3.24
C GLU A 59 -0.40 12.81 -1.91
N PRO A 60 0.05 13.42 -0.79
CA PRO A 60 -0.10 12.83 0.52
C PRO A 60 -1.57 12.49 0.80
N LYS A 61 -1.83 11.23 1.17
CA LYS A 61 -3.17 10.79 1.54
C LYS A 61 -3.61 11.50 2.81
N ALA A 62 -4.85 11.98 2.85
CA ALA A 62 -5.43 12.59 4.04
C ALA A 62 -5.53 11.58 5.19
N LEU A 63 -5.31 12.09 6.42
CA LEU A 63 -5.50 11.32 7.65
C LEU A 63 -6.97 10.95 7.83
N THR A 64 -7.23 9.71 8.23
CA THR A 64 -8.58 9.22 8.50
C THR A 64 -8.85 9.27 10.00
N THR A 65 -9.98 9.84 10.40
CA THR A 65 -10.43 9.86 11.79
C THR A 65 -11.44 8.73 12.02
N ILE A 66 -11.29 7.98 13.11
CA ILE A 66 -12.18 6.86 13.47
C ILE A 66 -13.17 7.35 14.51
N ASP A 67 -14.47 7.30 14.20
CA ASP A 67 -15.51 7.88 15.05
C ASP A 67 -15.91 7.00 16.26
N ILE A 68 -15.01 6.87 17.23
CA ILE A 68 -15.25 6.15 18.48
C ILE A 68 -16.24 6.90 19.38
N LEU A 69 -16.26 8.23 19.36
CA LEU A 69 -17.14 9.01 20.24
C LEU A 69 -18.62 8.77 19.96
N ASN A 70 -19.02 8.66 18.68
CA ASN A 70 -20.42 8.34 18.33
C ASN A 70 -20.63 6.85 18.05
N GLY A 71 -19.64 6.20 17.42
CA GLY A 71 -19.76 4.81 16.97
C GLY A 71 -19.26 3.77 17.96
N GLY A 72 -18.68 4.20 19.09
CA GLY A 72 -18.18 3.33 20.16
C GLY A 72 -17.19 2.28 19.67
N ARG A 73 -17.20 1.13 20.35
CA ARG A 73 -16.35 -0.02 20.03
C ARG A 73 -16.54 -0.52 18.59
N GLN A 74 -17.76 -0.49 18.06
CA GLN A 74 -18.04 -0.91 16.67
C GLN A 74 -17.32 -0.05 15.62
N ALA A 75 -17.09 1.24 15.89
CA ALA A 75 -16.28 2.06 14.98
C ALA A 75 -14.82 1.57 14.95
N LEU A 76 -14.27 1.19 16.11
CA LEU A 76 -12.91 0.66 16.21
C LEU A 76 -12.79 -0.74 15.62
N GLU A 77 -13.76 -1.63 15.81
CA GLU A 77 -13.78 -2.97 15.20
C GLU A 77 -13.75 -2.92 13.67
N ARG A 78 -14.55 -2.02 13.07
CA ARG A 78 -14.53 -1.81 11.62
C ARG A 78 -13.18 -1.27 11.15
N ALA A 79 -12.58 -0.35 11.90
CA ALA A 79 -11.26 0.17 11.61
C ALA A 79 -10.17 -0.91 11.75
N ASN A 80 -10.25 -1.78 12.76
CA ASN A 80 -9.32 -2.89 12.98
C ASN A 80 -9.26 -3.82 11.75
N ILE A 81 -10.42 -4.17 11.18
CA ILE A 81 -10.51 -5.02 9.99
C ILE A 81 -10.03 -4.26 8.74
N ALA A 82 -10.51 -3.02 8.54
CA ALA A 82 -10.20 -2.24 7.33
C ALA A 82 -8.71 -1.86 7.23
N LEU A 83 -8.06 -1.62 8.38
CA LEU A 83 -6.65 -1.23 8.47
C LEU A 83 -5.73 -2.42 8.80
N GLY A 84 -6.29 -3.60 9.08
CA GLY A 84 -5.52 -4.80 9.42
C GLY A 84 -4.66 -4.63 10.69
N LEU A 85 -5.19 -3.97 11.72
CA LEU A 85 -4.44 -3.62 12.92
C LEU A 85 -4.17 -4.84 13.84
N ALA A 86 -4.96 -5.91 13.68
CA ALA A 86 -4.87 -7.14 14.47
C ALA A 86 -4.95 -6.90 16.00
N LEU A 87 -5.77 -5.93 16.43
CA LEU A 87 -5.97 -5.63 17.85
C LEU A 87 -6.75 -6.74 18.56
N ALA A 88 -6.30 -7.10 19.76
CA ALA A 88 -7.01 -7.98 20.67
C ALA A 88 -8.22 -7.27 21.32
N ASP A 89 -9.12 -8.05 21.92
CA ASP A 89 -10.35 -7.52 22.51
C ASP A 89 -10.10 -6.52 23.66
N ASP A 90 -9.11 -6.82 24.51
CA ASP A 90 -8.68 -5.98 25.63
C ASP A 90 -7.98 -4.69 25.16
N GLU A 91 -7.21 -4.78 24.08
CA GLU A 91 -6.60 -3.61 23.43
C GLU A 91 -7.66 -2.67 22.83
N MET A 92 -8.70 -3.23 22.20
CA MET A 92 -9.81 -2.45 21.68
C MET A 92 -10.57 -1.73 22.79
N ASP A 93 -10.85 -2.43 23.90
CA ASP A 93 -11.53 -1.84 25.06
C ASP A 93 -10.70 -0.71 25.67
N TYR A 94 -9.39 -0.93 25.84
CA TYR A 94 -8.46 0.09 26.32
C TYR A 94 -8.46 1.35 25.43
N LEU A 95 -8.42 1.17 24.11
CA LEU A 95 -8.42 2.30 23.16
C LEU A 95 -9.73 3.08 23.23
N VAL A 96 -10.88 2.38 23.28
CA VAL A 96 -12.19 3.04 23.39
C VAL A 96 -12.28 3.85 24.66
N GLU A 97 -11.88 3.28 25.81
CA GLU A 97 -11.88 3.99 27.09
C GLU A 97 -10.97 5.22 27.08
N SER A 98 -9.74 5.06 26.57
CA SER A 98 -8.74 6.13 26.52
C SER A 98 -9.19 7.31 25.65
N PHE A 99 -9.65 7.06 24.42
CA PHE A 99 -10.10 8.12 23.52
C PHE A 99 -11.42 8.76 23.95
N THR A 100 -12.29 7.99 24.61
CA THR A 100 -13.51 8.53 25.24
C THR A 100 -13.15 9.48 26.40
N ALA A 101 -12.19 9.09 27.26
CA ALA A 101 -11.70 9.94 28.35
C ALA A 101 -11.05 11.23 27.83
N LEU A 102 -10.33 11.14 26.71
CA LEU A 102 -9.73 12.29 26.02
C LEU A 102 -10.74 13.15 25.24
N LYS A 103 -12.01 12.69 25.12
CA LYS A 103 -13.09 13.37 24.38
C LYS A 103 -12.72 13.72 22.94
N ARG A 104 -11.94 12.85 22.28
CA ARG A 104 -11.55 13.02 20.87
C ARG A 104 -11.51 11.67 20.17
N ASN A 105 -11.72 11.70 18.86
CA ASN A 105 -11.54 10.53 18.01
C ASN A 105 -10.05 10.30 17.69
N PRO A 106 -9.60 9.04 17.62
CA PRO A 106 -8.26 8.72 17.13
C PRO A 106 -8.13 8.92 15.62
N GLN A 107 -6.90 9.18 15.19
CA GLN A 107 -6.49 9.08 13.79
C GLN A 107 -5.97 7.69 13.48
N ASP A 108 -6.06 7.29 12.20
CA ASP A 108 -5.52 6.04 11.67
C ASP A 108 -4.05 5.82 12.05
N VAL A 109 -3.21 6.87 11.96
CA VAL A 109 -1.81 6.82 12.35
C VAL A 109 -1.60 6.50 13.84
N GLU A 110 -2.46 7.01 14.73
CA GLU A 110 -2.37 6.75 16.17
C GLU A 110 -2.69 5.27 16.47
N LEU A 111 -3.67 4.71 15.76
CA LEU A 111 -4.06 3.30 15.90
C LEU A 111 -2.99 2.36 15.32
N TYR A 112 -2.38 2.70 14.17
CA TYR A 112 -1.25 1.94 13.63
C TYR A 112 -0.05 1.96 14.56
N MET A 113 0.27 3.13 15.14
CA MET A 113 1.37 3.25 16.09
C MET A 113 1.13 2.40 17.33
N PHE A 114 -0.10 2.39 17.86
CA PHE A 114 -0.48 1.55 18.98
C PHE A 114 -0.38 0.06 18.63
N ALA A 115 -0.94 -0.36 17.49
CA ALA A 115 -0.91 -1.74 17.05
C ALA A 115 0.53 -2.24 16.90
N GLN A 116 1.41 -1.49 16.22
CA GLN A 116 2.81 -1.91 16.06
C GLN A 116 3.58 -1.99 17.38
N ALA A 117 3.30 -1.10 18.34
CA ALA A 117 3.96 -1.12 19.64
C ALA A 117 3.57 -2.33 20.49
N ASN A 118 2.36 -2.87 20.31
CA ASN A 118 1.83 -3.98 21.11
C ASN A 118 1.81 -5.33 20.36
N CYS A 119 2.03 -5.34 19.04
CA CYS A 119 2.07 -6.55 18.21
C CYS A 119 3.29 -7.47 18.46
N THR A 120 4.15 -7.18 19.46
CA THR A 120 5.40 -7.95 19.69
C THR A 120 5.26 -9.17 20.61
N ILE A 121 4.05 -9.63 20.95
CA ILE A 121 3.86 -10.84 21.77
C ILE A 121 2.74 -11.71 21.19
N GLY A 122 3.09 -12.56 20.22
CA GLY A 122 2.26 -13.63 19.68
C GLY A 122 3.12 -14.73 19.08
#